data_AF-A0A955PS31-F1
#
_entry.id   AF-A0A955PS31-F1
#
_cell.length_a   1.000
_cell.length_b   1.000
_cell.length_c   1.000
_cell.angle_alpha   90.00
_cell.angle_beta   90.00
_cell.angle_gamma   90.00
#
_symmetry.space_group_name_H-M   'P 1'
#
loop_
_entity.id
_entity.type
_entity.pdbx_description
1 polymer ?
#
loop_
_entity_poly.entity_id
_entity_poly.type
_entity_poly.pdbx_seq_one_letter_code
_entity_poly.pdbx_strand_id
1 'polypeptide(L)'
;MKFRLIALLALTAAFRIVAEPTPEQVETAMKKATTYLLDEVSTHGGFVSMYTEDLSRCWGEVPARNSMIWIQDAGTTTVGKALLDVYQETGDPFFRKATERVANAVVAAQRP
;
A
#
# COMPACT_ATOMS: atom_id res chain seq x y z
N MET A 1 8.22 -39.97 -38.58
CA MET A 1 7.93 -38.53 -38.76
C MET A 1 6.56 -38.05 -38.24
N LYS A 2 5.78 -38.85 -37.47
CA LYS A 2 4.45 -38.42 -36.95
C LYS A 2 4.43 -38.01 -35.47
N PHE A 3 5.47 -38.33 -34.69
CA PHE A 3 5.55 -37.99 -33.26
C PHE A 3 6.05 -36.56 -32.96
N ARG A 4 6.71 -35.89 -33.92
CA ARG A 4 7.20 -34.52 -33.73
C ARG A 4 6.11 -33.44 -33.88
N LEU A 5 4.96 -33.79 -34.45
CA LEU A 5 3.85 -32.85 -34.68
C LEU A 5 2.95 -32.69 -33.44
N ILE A 6 2.88 -33.71 -32.56
CA ILE A 6 2.09 -33.66 -31.32
C ILE A 6 2.81 -32.83 -30.23
N ALA A 7 4.14 -32.83 -30.22
CA ALA A 7 4.93 -32.05 -29.25
C ALA A 7 4.80 -30.52 -29.46
N LEU A 8 4.46 -30.07 -30.68
CA LEU A 8 4.31 -28.64 -30.99
C LEU A 8 2.93 -28.09 -30.59
N LEU A 9 1.89 -28.94 -30.50
CA LEU A 9 0.55 -28.55 -30.05
C LEU A 9 0.42 -28.48 -28.52
N ALA A 10 1.32 -29.12 -27.77
CA ALA A 10 1.30 -29.08 -26.30
C ALA A 10 1.94 -27.80 -25.71
N LEU A 11 2.71 -27.06 -26.51
CA LEU A 11 3.45 -25.88 -26.05
C LEU A 11 2.61 -24.58 -26.06
N THR A 12 1.44 -24.57 -26.69
CA THR A 12 0.53 -23.40 -26.73
C THR A 12 -0.45 -23.33 -25.56
N ALA A 13 -0.49 -24.35 -24.69
CA ALA A 13 -1.54 -24.53 -23.68
C ALA A 13 -1.35 -23.77 -22.35
N ALA A 14 -0.32 -22.92 -22.20
CA ALA A 14 -0.02 -22.28 -20.90
C ALA A 14 0.14 -20.76 -20.93
N PHE A 15 -0.21 -20.07 -22.03
CA PHE A 15 -0.31 -18.61 -21.97
C PHE A 15 -1.68 -18.23 -21.40
N ARG A 16 -1.74 -18.06 -20.08
CA ARG A 16 -2.89 -17.44 -19.41
C ARG A 16 -2.84 -15.95 -19.74
N ILE A 17 -3.77 -15.48 -20.56
CA ILE A 17 -4.07 -14.04 -20.59
C ILE A 17 -4.64 -13.71 -19.22
N VAL A 18 -3.85 -13.03 -18.39
CA VAL A 18 -4.35 -12.43 -17.16
C VAL A 18 -5.18 -11.23 -17.61
N ALA A 19 -6.48 -11.24 -17.31
CA ALA A 19 -7.32 -10.09 -17.57
C ALA A 19 -6.84 -8.91 -16.71
N GLU A 20 -6.87 -7.71 -17.28
CA GLU A 20 -6.65 -6.48 -16.50
C GLU A 20 -7.67 -6.42 -15.35
N PRO A 21 -7.26 -5.93 -14.16
CA PRO A 21 -8.18 -5.82 -13.04
C PRO A 21 -9.30 -4.84 -13.37
N THR A 22 -10.53 -5.18 -12.95
CA THR A 22 -11.64 -4.24 -13.07
C THR A 22 -11.46 -3.06 -12.11
N PRO A 23 -12.08 -1.89 -12.38
CA PRO A 23 -12.05 -0.77 -11.44
C PRO A 23 -12.46 -1.15 -10.01
N GLU A 24 -13.48 -2.02 -9.88
CA GLU A 24 -13.94 -2.53 -8.58
C GLU A 24 -12.89 -3.41 -7.87
N GLN A 25 -12.16 -4.24 -8.62
CA GLN A 25 -11.07 -5.04 -8.06
C GLN A 25 -9.91 -4.15 -7.59
N VAL A 26 -9.59 -3.11 -8.34
CA VAL A 26 -8.57 -2.11 -7.96
C VAL A 26 -9.01 -1.38 -6.69
N GLU A 27 -10.24 -0.88 -6.64
CA GLU A 27 -10.78 -0.17 -5.47
C GLU A 27 -10.81 -1.07 -4.22
N THR A 28 -11.25 -2.32 -4.38
CA THR A 28 -11.24 -3.32 -3.30
C THR A 28 -9.82 -3.57 -2.78
N ALA A 29 -8.84 -3.71 -3.68
CA ALA A 29 -7.45 -3.89 -3.30
C ALA A 29 -6.87 -2.66 -2.58
N MET A 30 -7.14 -1.45 -3.08
CA MET A 30 -6.72 -0.20 -2.44
C MET A 30 -7.30 -0.05 -1.04
N LYS A 31 -8.60 -0.34 -0.87
CA LYS A 31 -9.26 -0.31 0.44
C LYS A 31 -8.65 -1.32 1.41
N LYS A 32 -8.44 -2.56 0.96
CA LYS A 32 -7.79 -3.60 1.77
C LYS A 32 -6.38 -3.19 2.21
N ALA A 33 -5.57 -2.66 1.31
CA ALA A 33 -4.22 -2.20 1.63
C ALA A 33 -4.25 -1.01 2.61
N THR A 34 -5.14 -0.05 2.39
CA THR A 34 -5.30 1.12 3.26
C THR A 34 -5.73 0.73 4.66
N THR A 35 -6.68 -0.20 4.79
CA THR A 35 -7.11 -0.72 6.10
C THR A 35 -5.95 -1.38 6.81
N TYR A 36 -5.20 -2.28 6.16
CA TYR A 36 -4.05 -2.93 6.78
C TYR A 36 -2.98 -1.92 7.23
N LEU A 37 -2.64 -0.96 6.37
CA LEU A 37 -1.67 0.09 6.71
C LEU A 37 -2.14 0.89 7.94
N LEU A 38 -3.39 1.33 7.96
CA LEU A 38 -3.87 2.18 9.04
C LEU A 38 -4.12 1.43 10.35
N ASP A 39 -4.56 0.18 10.30
CA ASP A 39 -5.02 -0.54 11.48
C ASP A 39 -3.92 -1.43 12.08
N GLU A 40 -3.00 -1.97 11.26
CA GLU A 40 -1.93 -2.86 11.72
C GLU A 40 -0.55 -2.21 11.73
N VAL A 41 -0.23 -1.38 10.73
CA VAL A 41 1.13 -0.84 10.55
C VAL A 41 1.32 0.53 11.20
N SER A 42 0.27 1.36 11.22
CA SER A 42 0.42 2.76 11.62
C SER A 42 0.61 2.94 13.13
N THR A 43 1.41 3.93 13.50
CA THR A 43 1.48 4.47 14.87
C THR A 43 0.64 5.73 14.92
N HIS A 44 -0.59 5.63 15.43
CA HIS A 44 -1.56 6.73 15.50
C HIS A 44 -1.83 7.41 14.13
N GLY A 45 -1.79 6.63 13.04
CA GLY A 45 -1.94 7.16 11.67
C GLY A 45 -0.64 7.59 11.01
N GLY A 46 0.49 7.57 11.72
CA GLY A 46 1.81 7.82 11.12
C GLY A 46 2.58 6.55 10.79
N PHE A 47 3.59 6.70 9.94
CA PHE A 47 4.36 5.60 9.36
C PHE A 47 5.86 5.90 9.39
N VAL A 48 6.68 4.85 9.34
CA VAL A 48 8.10 4.94 9.01
C VAL A 48 8.38 4.34 7.62
N SER A 49 9.64 4.34 7.19
CA SER A 49 9.99 3.97 5.81
C SER A 49 10.02 2.45 5.60
N MET A 50 10.43 1.69 6.61
CA MET A 50 10.66 0.24 6.50
C MET A 50 10.24 -0.49 7.76
N TYR A 51 9.72 -1.71 7.57
CA TYR A 51 9.27 -2.61 8.62
C TYR A 51 9.75 -4.03 8.32
N THR A 52 10.02 -4.83 9.35
CA THR A 52 10.02 -6.29 9.20
C THR A 52 8.59 -6.79 8.96
N GLU A 53 8.43 -7.96 8.33
CA GLU A 53 7.10 -8.53 8.02
C GLU A 53 6.22 -8.73 9.27
N ASP A 54 6.84 -9.01 10.41
CA ASP A 54 6.18 -9.17 11.71
C ASP A 54 6.03 -7.85 12.49
N LEU A 55 6.40 -6.72 11.89
CA LEU A 55 6.39 -5.37 12.46
C LEU A 55 7.21 -5.21 13.76
N SER A 56 8.04 -6.20 14.11
CA SER A 56 8.84 -6.17 15.35
C SER A 56 9.96 -5.13 15.33
N ARG A 57 10.41 -4.72 14.14
CA ARG A 57 11.45 -3.73 13.93
C ARG A 57 11.07 -2.79 12.81
N CYS A 58 11.41 -1.52 12.99
CA CYS A 58 11.08 -0.49 12.03
C CYS A 58 12.22 0.56 11.93
N TRP A 59 12.27 1.24 10.79
CA TRP A 59 13.31 2.23 10.49
C TRP A 59 12.71 3.40 9.72
N GLY A 60 13.25 4.58 9.97
CA GLY A 60 13.28 5.65 9.00
C GLY A 60 14.68 5.75 8.40
N GLU A 61 15.35 6.88 8.61
CA GLU A 61 16.79 7.01 8.31
C GLU A 61 17.65 6.17 9.27
N VAL A 62 17.17 6.00 10.50
CA VAL A 62 17.80 5.21 11.56
C VAL A 62 16.79 4.25 12.19
N PRO A 63 17.21 3.25 12.99
CA PRO A 63 16.28 2.40 13.73
C PRO A 63 15.30 3.24 14.54
N ALA A 64 14.01 2.93 14.38
CA ALA A 64 12.91 3.67 14.99
C ALA A 64 12.31 2.87 16.15
N ARG A 65 11.78 3.56 17.15
CA ARG A 65 10.90 2.95 18.16
C ARG A 65 9.50 2.85 17.59
N ASN A 66 8.71 1.88 18.05
CA ASN A 66 7.31 1.71 17.61
C ASN A 66 6.41 2.93 17.90
N SER A 67 6.86 3.86 18.76
CA SER A 67 6.16 5.12 19.04
C SER A 67 6.54 6.28 18.11
N MET A 68 7.49 6.08 17.19
CA MET A 68 7.99 7.10 16.27
C MET A 68 7.32 7.00 14.91
N ILE A 69 7.27 8.13 14.22
CA ILE A 69 6.83 8.25 12.83
C ILE A 69 7.88 9.05 12.06
N TRP A 70 7.96 8.87 10.74
CA TRP A 70 8.87 9.62 9.88
C TRP A 70 8.12 10.60 8.99
N ILE A 71 8.64 11.83 8.90
CA ILE A 71 8.05 12.91 8.11
C ILE A 71 8.74 13.08 6.75
N GLN A 72 10.00 12.65 6.63
CA GLN A 72 10.71 12.65 5.35
C GLN A 72 10.19 11.52 4.44
N ASP A 73 10.32 11.70 3.14
CA ASP A 73 10.04 10.62 2.17
C ASP A 73 11.14 9.54 2.24
N ALA A 74 10.82 8.24 2.22
CA ALA A 74 9.48 7.66 2.35
C ALA A 74 8.99 7.63 3.82
N GLY A 75 7.72 7.94 4.06
CA GLY A 75 7.14 7.97 5.40
C GLY A 75 5.68 8.41 5.45
N THR A 76 5.31 9.07 6.56
CA THR A 76 3.93 9.49 6.86
C THR A 76 3.35 10.39 5.76
N THR A 77 4.13 11.38 5.29
CA THR A 77 3.69 12.31 4.25
C THR A 77 3.49 11.63 2.91
N THR A 78 4.33 10.64 2.57
CA THR A 78 4.20 9.84 1.34
C THR A 78 2.88 9.08 1.32
N VAL A 79 2.54 8.41 2.43
CA VAL A 79 1.27 7.67 2.55
C VAL A 79 0.08 8.62 2.49
N GLY A 80 0.14 9.75 3.23
CA GLY A 80 -0.91 10.76 3.22
C GLY A 80 -1.17 11.34 1.82
N LYS A 81 -0.09 11.64 1.07
CA LYS A 81 -0.17 12.11 -0.32
C LYS A 81 -0.82 11.07 -1.23
N ALA A 82 -0.42 9.81 -1.13
CA ALA A 82 -0.99 8.73 -1.94
C ALA A 82 -2.50 8.55 -1.69
N LEU A 83 -2.94 8.57 -0.42
CA LEU A 83 -4.36 8.46 -0.08
C LEU A 83 -5.17 9.68 -0.53
N LEU A 84 -4.57 10.88 -0.47
CA LEU A 84 -5.20 12.10 -0.96
C LEU A 84 -5.38 12.04 -2.49
N ASP A 85 -4.38 11.58 -3.22
CA ASP A 85 -4.45 11.43 -4.68
C ASP A 85 -5.56 10.44 -5.06
N VAL A 86 -5.66 9.30 -4.37
CA VAL A 86 -6.75 8.34 -4.59
C VAL A 86 -8.11 8.98 -4.30
N TYR A 87 -8.25 9.78 -3.23
CA TYR A 87 -9.50 10.49 -2.97
C TYR A 87 -9.85 11.50 -4.07
N GLN A 88 -8.86 12.25 -4.57
CA GLN A 88 -9.07 13.23 -5.63
C GLN A 88 -9.55 12.59 -6.94
N GLU A 89 -9.04 11.40 -7.27
CA GLU A 89 -9.41 10.68 -8.49
C GLU A 89 -10.74 9.91 -8.35
N THR A 90 -11.02 9.34 -7.18
CA THR A 90 -12.20 8.47 -6.98
C THR A 90 -13.40 9.18 -6.39
N GLY A 91 -13.19 10.26 -5.63
CA GLY A 91 -14.21 10.92 -4.83
C GLY A 91 -14.70 10.10 -3.62
N ASP A 92 -14.13 8.92 -3.34
CA ASP A 92 -14.61 8.04 -2.28
C ASP A 92 -14.27 8.59 -0.87
N PRO A 93 -15.27 8.89 -0.02
CA PRO A 93 -15.07 9.40 1.33
C PRO A 93 -14.22 8.50 2.24
N PHE A 94 -14.07 7.20 1.94
CA PHE A 94 -13.16 6.30 2.64
C PHE A 94 -11.72 6.83 2.61
N PHE A 95 -11.20 7.17 1.43
CA PHE A 95 -9.82 7.64 1.27
C PHE A 95 -9.62 9.04 1.84
N ARG A 96 -10.66 9.89 1.84
CA ARG A 96 -10.62 11.17 2.57
C ARG A 96 -10.42 10.95 4.07
N LYS A 97 -11.24 10.10 4.70
CA LYS A 97 -11.12 9.78 6.14
C LYS A 97 -9.78 9.12 6.46
N ALA A 98 -9.30 8.26 5.56
CA ALA A 98 -7.97 7.65 5.67
C ALA A 98 -6.86 8.72 5.67
N THR A 99 -6.93 9.67 4.74
CA THR A 99 -6.01 10.81 4.66
C THR A 99 -6.07 11.68 5.93
N GLU A 100 -7.27 11.95 6.45
CA GLU A 100 -7.45 12.71 7.70
C GLU A 100 -6.75 12.05 8.90
N ARG A 101 -6.81 10.70 9.02
CA ARG A 101 -6.07 9.96 10.05
C ARG A 101 -4.56 10.20 9.96
N VAL A 102 -4.00 10.18 8.74
CA VAL A 102 -2.57 10.41 8.52
C VAL A 102 -2.18 11.87 8.77
N ALA A 103 -3.00 12.82 8.31
CA ALA A 103 -2.77 14.24 8.54
C ALA A 103 -2.77 14.60 10.03
N ASN A 104 -3.65 13.98 10.82
CA ASN A 104 -3.68 14.16 12.27
C ASN A 104 -2.37 13.73 12.95
N ALA A 105 -1.71 12.68 12.47
CA ALA A 105 -0.40 12.27 12.96
C ALA A 105 0.68 13.33 12.71
N VAL A 106 0.66 13.95 11.52
CA VAL A 106 1.57 15.06 11.17
C VAL A 106 1.31 16.27 12.06
N VAL A 107 0.04 16.66 12.26
CA VAL A 107 -0.33 17.77 13.14
C VAL A 107 0.11 17.51 14.58
N ALA A 108 -0.06 16.29 15.07
CA ALA A 108 0.38 15.90 16.42
C ALA A 108 1.90 15.99 16.58
N ALA A 109 2.68 15.61 15.56
CA ALA A 109 4.15 15.65 15.58
C ALA A 109 4.74 17.06 15.57
N GLN A 110 3.94 18.10 15.29
CA GLN A 110 4.37 19.51 15.35
C GLN A 110 4.19 20.13 16.74
N ARG A 111 3.54 19.43 17.67
CA ARG A 111 3.33 19.94 19.03
C ARG A 111 4.63 19.78 19.84
N PRO A 112 4.97 20.76 20.70
CA PRO A 112 6.19 20.74 21.52
C PRO A 112 6.19 19.63 22.57
#